data_AF-A0A841V4I3-F1
#
_entry.id   AF-A0A841V4I3-F1
#
_cell.length_a   1.000
_cell.length_b   1.000
_cell.length_c   1.000
_cell.angle_alpha   90.00
_cell.angle_beta   90.00
_cell.angle_gamma   90.00
#
_symmetry.space_group_name_H-M   'P 1'
#
loop_
_entity.id
_entity.type
_entity.pdbx_description
1 polymer ?
#
loop_
_entity_poly.entity_id
_entity_poly.type
_entity_poly.pdbx_seq_one_letter_code
_entity_poly.pdbx_strand_id
1 'polypeptide(L)' 'MRLWTPERFDEVSVEETSKNLIICGEALIDFFSLEITPADYLDIVESCGVNIDDYLGIINENLHDLL' A
#
# COMPACT_ATOMS: atom_id res chain seq x y z
N MET A 1 -1.19 8.66 -13.53
CA MET A 1 -1.11 7.54 -12.57
C MET A 1 0.29 7.42 -11.98
N ARG A 2 0.45 7.92 -10.76
CA ARG A 2 1.65 7.85 -9.94
C ARG A 2 1.64 6.54 -9.15
N LEU A 3 2.72 5.78 -9.23
CA LEU A 3 2.93 4.61 -8.38
C LEU A 3 3.54 5.07 -7.06
N TRP A 4 3.09 4.51 -5.94
CA TRP A 4 3.80 4.66 -4.68
C TRP A 4 5.16 3.98 -4.81
N THR A 5 6.22 4.71 -4.46
CA THR A 5 7.59 4.21 -4.46
C THR A 5 8.18 4.43 -3.07
N PRO A 6 8.73 3.40 -2.41
CA PRO A 6 9.37 3.58 -1.13
C PRO A 6 10.56 4.54 -1.27
N GLU A 7 10.68 5.51 -0.35
CA GLU A 7 11.75 6.52 -0.38
C GLU A 7 13.13 5.96 -0.04
N ARG A 8 13.22 4.75 0.55
CA ARG A 8 14.48 4.15 1.02
C ARG A 8 14.66 2.74 0.47
N PHE A 9 15.26 2.63 -0.72
CA PHE A 9 15.81 1.36 -1.19
C PHE A 9 17.08 0.94 -0.44
N ASP A 10 17.69 1.86 0.30
CA ASP A 10 19.05 1.68 0.86
C ASP A 10 19.07 0.99 2.25
N GLU A 11 17.91 0.85 2.91
CA GLU A 11 17.82 0.29 4.28
C GLU A 11 16.96 -0.97 4.41
N VAL A 12 16.23 -1.39 3.35
CA VAL A 12 15.31 -2.53 3.39
C VAL A 12 15.76 -3.61 2.41
N SER A 13 15.89 -4.85 2.90
CA SER A 13 16.28 -5.99 2.06
C SER A 13 15.29 -6.19 0.91
N VAL A 14 15.78 -6.51 -0.29
CA VAL A 14 14.95 -6.89 -1.44
C VAL A 14 13.97 -8.02 -1.07
N GLU A 15 14.38 -8.93 -0.20
CA GLU A 15 13.54 -10.02 0.29
C GLU A 15 12.37 -9.51 1.14
N GLU A 16 12.63 -8.55 2.01
CA GLU A 16 11.61 -7.93 2.88
C GLU A 16 10.64 -7.07 2.07
N THR A 17 11.15 -6.27 1.13
CA THR A 17 10.32 -5.53 0.18
C THR A 17 9.41 -6.45 -0.63
N SER A 18 9.94 -7.60 -1.08
CA SER A 18 9.15 -8.57 -1.85
C SER A 18 8.06 -9.22 -0.99
N LYS A 19 8.36 -9.55 0.27
CA LYS A 19 7.36 -10.09 1.21
C LYS A 19 6.26 -9.06 1.49
N ASN A 20 6.64 -7.82 1.76
CA ASN A 20 5.69 -6.75 2.04
C ASN A 20 4.79 -6.45 0.83
N LEU A 21 5.33 -6.54 -0.39
CA LEU A 21 4.53 -6.41 -1.61
C LEU A 21 3.46 -7.52 -1.72
N ILE A 22 3.81 -8.76 -1.38
CA ILE A 22 2.87 -9.88 -1.39
C ILE A 22 1.77 -9.64 -0.35
N ILE A 23 2.14 -9.26 0.88
CA ILE A 23 1.20 -8.99 1.98
C ILE A 23 0.21 -7.88 1.60
N CYS A 24 0.71 -6.75 1.07
CA CYS A 24 -0.16 -5.67 0.61
C CYS A 24 -1.08 -6.10 -0.54
N GLY A 25 -0.62 -6.99 -1.42
CA GLY A 25 -1.41 -7.55 -2.51
C GLY A 25 -2.54 -8.45 -2.01
N GLU A 26 -2.26 -9.33 -1.05
CA GLU A 26 -3.26 -10.19 -0.39
C GLU A 26 -4.29 -9.33 0.35
N ALA A 27 -3.85 -8.36 1.15
CA ALA A 27 -4.74 -7.45 1.87
C ALA A 27 -5.68 -6.67 0.94
N LEU A 28 -5.21 -6.29 -0.25
CA LEU A 28 -6.04 -5.62 -1.24
C LEU A 28 -7.13 -6.55 -1.81
N ILE A 29 -6.79 -7.83 -2.03
CA ILE A 29 -7.76 -8.85 -2.46
C ILE A 29 -8.82 -9.05 -1.38
N ASP A 30 -8.42 -9.19 -0.13
CA ASP A 30 -9.32 -9.38 1.01
C ASP A 30 -10.24 -8.17 1.19
N PHE A 31 -9.70 -6.96 1.01
CA PHE A 31 -10.45 -5.71 1.05
C PHE A 31 -11.54 -5.66 -0.03
N PHE A 32 -11.19 -5.95 -1.29
CA PHE A 32 -12.17 -6.00 -2.39
C PHE A 32 -13.18 -7.14 -2.26
N SER A 33 -12.80 -8.22 -1.57
CA SER A 33 -13.68 -9.35 -1.26
C SER A 33 -14.57 -9.10 -0.04
N LEU A 34 -14.43 -7.94 0.61
CA LEU A 34 -15.17 -7.54 1.82
C LEU A 34 -14.90 -8.46 3.03
N GLU A 35 -13.75 -9.13 3.06
CA GLU A 35 -13.34 -10.00 4.15
C GLU A 35 -12.71 -9.22 5.32
N ILE A 36 -12.12 -8.06 5.01
CA ILE A 36 -11.54 -7.13 5.98
C ILE A 36 -12.14 -5.73 5.84
N THR A 37 -12.08 -4.92 6.90
CA THR A 37 -12.54 -3.54 6.86
C THR A 37 -11.51 -2.61 6.20
N PRO A 38 -11.91 -1.39 5.77
CA PRO A 38 -10.94 -0.39 5.30
C PRO A 38 -9.85 -0.06 6.34
N ALA A 39 -10.19 -0.10 7.63
CA ALA A 39 -9.22 0.16 8.70
C ALA A 39 -8.19 -0.98 8.79
N ASP A 40 -8.65 -2.24 8.77
CA ASP A 40 -7.77 -3.41 8.79
C ASP A 40 -6.80 -3.40 7.59
N TYR A 41 -7.29 -3.01 6.40
CA TYR A 41 -6.46 -2.87 5.21
C TYR A 41 -5.34 -1.84 5.41
N LEU A 42 -5.67 -0.65 5.93
CA LEU A 42 -4.68 0.41 6.16
C LEU A 42 -3.67 -0.01 7.24
N ASP A 43 -4.11 -0.68 8.30
CA ASP A 43 -3.21 -1.20 9.35
C ASP A 43 -2.20 -2.21 8.77
N ILE A 44 -2.63 -3.10 7.85
CA ILE A 44 -1.73 -4.04 7.17
C ILE A 44 -0.73 -3.31 6.28
N VAL A 45 -1.19 -2.33 5.50
CA VAL A 45 -0.34 -1.52 4.63
C VAL A 45 0.70 -0.74 5.46
N GLU A 46 0.30 -0.16 6.59
CA GLU A 46 1.20 0.56 7.50
C GLU A 46 2.25 -0.38 8.10
N SER A 47 1.85 -1.60 8.49
CA SER A 47 2.75 -2.62 9.02
C SER A 47 3.86 -3.04 8.03
N CYS A 48 3.62 -2.83 6.73
CA CYS A 48 4.58 -3.08 5.66
C CYS A 48 5.59 -1.91 5.45
N GLY A 49 5.55 -0.90 6.32
CA GLY A 49 6.43 0.27 6.26
C GLY A 49 5.97 1.35 5.29
N VAL A 50 4.70 1.31 4.87
CA VAL A 50 4.10 2.32 3.99
C VAL A 50 3.54 3.46 4.83
N ASN A 51 3.93 4.70 4.51
CA ASN A 51 3.30 5.88 5.09
C ASN A 51 1.87 6.02 4.54
N ILE A 52 0.87 5.93 5.41
CA ILE A 52 -0.54 5.95 5.04
C ILE A 52 -0.99 7.30 4.48
N ASP A 53 -0.49 8.41 5.03
CA ASP A 53 -0.84 9.75 4.56
C ASP A 53 -0.36 9.95 3.12
N ASP A 54 0.89 9.56 2.83
CA ASP A 54 1.46 9.64 1.49
C ASP A 54 0.74 8.69 0.52
N TYR A 55 0.43 7.48 0.97
CA TYR A 55 -0.29 6.48 0.18
C TYR A 55 -1.69 6.96 -0.23
N LEU A 56 -2.48 7.48 0.72
CA LEU A 56 -3.80 8.04 0.45
C LEU A 56 -3.72 9.30 -0.43
N GLY A 57 -2.68 10.12 -0.26
CA GLY A 57 -2.38 11.25 -1.14
C GLY A 57 -2.22 10.81 -2.59
N ILE A 58 -1.42 9.78 -2.84
CA ILE A 58 -1.21 9.23 -4.18
C ILE A 58 -2.50 8.63 -4.76
N ILE A 59 -3.30 7.92 -3.96
CA ILE A 59 -4.61 7.44 -4.41
C ILE A 59 -5.50 8.60 -4.84
N ASN A 60 -5.57 9.65 -4.01
CA ASN A 60 -6.40 10.81 -4.30
C ASN A 60 -5.95 11.54 -5.58
N GLU A 61 -4.63 11.73 -5.76
CA GLU A 61 -4.05 12.26 -7.02
C GLU A 61 -4.47 11.41 -8.22
N ASN A 62 -4.34 10.08 -8.11
CA ASN A 62 -4.69 9.15 -9.20
C ASN A 62 -6.19 9.14 -9.52
N LEU A 63 -7.06 9.29 -8.52
CA LEU A 63 -8.50 9.39 -8.71
C LEU A 63 -8.89 10.70 -9.38
N HIS A 64 -8.23 11.81 -9.02
CA HIS A 64 -8.44 13.09 -9.70
C HIS A 64 -8.00 13.07 -11.16
N ASP A 65 -6.92 12.35 -11.49
CA ASP A 65 -6.47 12.16 -12.88
C ASP A 65 -7.45 11.33 -13.74
N LEU A 66 -8.38 10.59 -13.12
CA LEU A 66 -9.35 9.72 -13.80
C LEU A 66 -10.72 10.38 -14.05
N LEU A 67 -10.98 11.54 -13.43
CA LEU A 67 -12.25 12.29 -13.50
C LEU A 67 -12.14 13.49 -14.45
#